data_AF-G2G3F4-F1
#
_entry.id   AF-G2G3F4-F1
#
_cell.length_a   1.000
_cell.length_b   1.000
_cell.length_c   1.000
_cell.angle_alpha   90.00
_cell.angle_beta   90.00
_cell.angle_gamma   90.00
#
_symmetry.space_group_name_H-M   'P 1'
#
loop_
_entity.id
_entity.type
_entity.pdbx_description
1 polymer ?
#
loop_
_entity_poly.entity_id
_entity_poly.type
_entity_poly.pdbx_seq_one_letter_code
_entity_poly.pdbx_strand_id
1 'polypeptide(L)'
;MITMTLGENLQRHAAQAVVSTAIISEAVMTHLRGPAAGIAVAVAVAAGGLWAIQGRARQQSAVALGPTAQALTWQVHADRKPRPSDSDTHKRIAARMRQTTEHVRRTTAERGLEKVTLGTSDETGSWADARSTGHGGRGHVWLGMRWLHPRHTAHLPAVLEHELAHLQRRDTGKRLAAESLAVAVVGLLAGLLSLPAFLLAATAAWMLTVLFFWWGELACDLAAVRFCGRAAVADMWREDLERDQARSLLPRVWATTRSLCTHPPTRLRILFAEHAPTPSQPAVLPRHPLHVPATS
;
A
#
# COMPACT_ATOMS: atom_id res chain seq x y z
N MET A 1 1.94 27.52 11.78
CA MET A 1 1.33 26.60 12.77
C MET A 1 1.18 25.26 12.06
N ILE A 2 2.11 24.32 12.26
CA ILE A 2 2.16 23.06 11.51
C ILE A 2 1.14 22.13 12.16
N THR A 3 -0.05 22.04 11.58
CA THR A 3 -1.06 21.05 11.94
C THR A 3 -0.54 19.68 11.55
N MET A 4 0.01 18.96 12.54
CA MET A 4 0.44 17.57 12.36
C MET A 4 -0.77 16.72 12.01
N THR A 5 -0.63 15.91 10.96
CA THR A 5 -1.72 15.07 10.45
C THR A 5 -2.07 13.97 11.45
N LEU A 6 -3.32 13.49 11.41
CA LEU A 6 -3.78 12.37 12.23
C LEU A 6 -2.89 11.12 12.02
N GLY A 7 -2.43 10.88 10.78
CA GLY A 7 -1.49 9.81 10.45
C GLY A 7 -0.10 9.96 11.07
N GLU A 8 0.43 11.19 11.15
CA GLU A 8 1.70 11.48 11.81
C GLU A 8 1.58 11.38 13.34
N ASN A 9 0.48 11.84 13.92
CA ASN A 9 0.20 11.64 15.35
C ASN A 9 0.06 10.14 15.68
N LEU A 10 -0.59 9.36 14.81
CA LEU A 10 -0.75 7.91 14.98
C LEU A 10 0.55 7.12 14.80
N GLN A 11 1.40 7.49 13.83
CA GLN A 11 2.75 6.92 13.70
C GLN A 11 3.64 7.29 14.88
N ARG A 12 3.53 8.52 15.39
CA ARG A 12 4.28 8.95 16.57
C ARG A 12 3.83 8.23 17.84
N HIS A 13 2.52 7.99 18.02
CA HIS A 13 2.01 7.18 19.12
C HIS A 13 2.36 5.70 19.01
N ALA A 14 2.42 5.14 17.79
CA ALA A 14 2.90 3.78 17.56
C ALA A 14 4.41 3.65 17.84
N ALA A 15 5.21 4.62 17.40
CA ALA A 15 6.63 4.69 17.70
C ALA A 15 6.89 4.91 19.20
N GLN A 16 6.11 5.79 19.85
CA GLN A 16 6.15 5.99 21.30
C GLN A 16 5.75 4.73 22.06
N ALA A 17 4.76 3.97 21.59
CA ALA A 17 4.37 2.70 22.18
C ALA A 17 5.49 1.66 22.05
N VAL A 18 6.13 1.54 20.88
CA VAL A 18 7.28 0.63 20.67
C VAL A 18 8.46 1.01 21.55
N VAL A 19 8.81 2.30 21.62
CA VAL A 19 9.89 2.81 22.48
C VAL A 19 9.56 2.62 23.96
N SER A 20 8.32 2.88 24.37
CA SER A 20 7.89 2.69 25.76
C SER A 20 7.89 1.21 26.14
N THR A 21 7.42 0.31 25.24
CA THR A 21 7.49 -1.13 25.46
C THR A 21 8.94 -1.61 25.52
N ALA A 22 9.84 -1.10 24.66
CA ALA A 22 11.26 -1.44 24.72
C ALA A 22 11.94 -0.99 26.02
N ILE A 23 11.68 0.25 26.47
CA ILE A 23 12.24 0.80 27.72
C ILE A 23 11.67 0.06 28.94
N ILE A 24 10.37 -0.24 28.96
CA ILE A 24 9.75 -1.00 30.05
C ILE A 24 10.28 -2.43 30.07
N SER A 25 10.43 -3.07 28.92
CA SER A 25 11.03 -4.41 28.83
C SER A 25 12.48 -4.41 29.32
N GLU A 26 13.30 -3.44 28.91
CA GLU A 26 14.69 -3.33 29.35
C GLU A 26 14.80 -3.04 30.86
N ALA A 27 14.01 -2.11 31.39
CA ALA A 27 13.99 -1.76 32.81
C ALA A 27 13.49 -2.93 33.69
N VAL A 28 12.48 -3.67 33.23
CA VAL A 28 11.94 -4.82 33.96
C VAL A 28 12.93 -6.00 33.95
N MET A 29 13.68 -6.16 32.86
CA MET A 29 14.61 -7.28 32.70
C MET A 29 15.98 -7.05 33.34
N THR A 30 16.47 -5.82 33.35
CA THR A 30 17.74 -5.48 34.01
C THR A 30 17.65 -5.59 35.53
N HIS A 31 16.45 -5.44 36.11
CA HIS A 31 16.24 -5.50 37.56
C HIS A 31 15.74 -6.85 38.10
N LEU A 32 15.26 -7.77 37.27
CA LEU A 32 14.74 -9.07 37.71
C LEU A 32 15.61 -10.23 37.21
N ARG A 33 16.67 -10.56 37.96
CA ARG A 33 17.30 -11.89 37.86
C ARG A 33 16.37 -12.90 38.56
N GLY A 34 15.34 -13.32 37.83
CA GLY A 34 14.24 -14.19 38.26
C GLY A 34 13.39 -14.64 37.06
N PRO A 35 12.04 -14.77 37.17
CA PRO A 35 11.12 -15.30 36.14
C PRO A 35 10.96 -14.37 34.90
N ALA A 36 12.06 -13.81 34.41
CA ALA A 36 12.16 -12.84 33.33
C ALA A 36 11.61 -13.38 32.00
N ALA A 37 11.79 -14.67 31.73
CA ALA A 37 11.25 -15.31 30.52
C ALA A 37 9.70 -15.29 30.50
N GLY A 38 9.05 -15.54 31.64
CA GLY A 38 7.59 -15.52 31.73
C GLY A 38 7.02 -14.11 31.53
N ILE A 39 7.68 -13.10 32.09
CA ILE A 39 7.30 -11.69 31.91
C ILE A 39 7.55 -11.24 30.46
N ALA A 40 8.68 -11.59 29.86
CA ALA A 40 8.99 -11.28 28.46
C ALA A 40 7.97 -11.89 27.49
N VAL A 41 7.58 -13.14 27.72
CA VAL A 41 6.52 -13.80 26.94
C VAL A 41 5.18 -13.07 27.11
N ALA A 42 4.79 -12.73 28.34
CA ALA A 42 3.54 -12.01 28.60
C ALA A 42 3.50 -10.64 27.91
N VAL A 43 4.60 -9.88 27.97
CA VAL A 43 4.74 -8.57 27.31
C VAL A 43 4.71 -8.72 25.79
N ALA A 44 5.42 -9.70 25.23
CA ALA A 44 5.43 -9.98 23.80
C ALA A 44 4.04 -10.32 23.27
N VAL A 45 3.31 -11.19 23.97
CA VAL A 45 1.93 -11.57 23.62
C VAL A 45 1.00 -10.37 23.69
N ALA A 46 1.08 -9.58 24.77
CA ALA A 46 0.25 -8.39 24.95
C ALA A 46 0.51 -7.34 23.85
N ALA A 47 1.78 -7.06 23.54
CA ALA A 47 2.17 -6.09 22.53
C ALA A 47 1.74 -6.52 21.12
N GLY A 48 2.03 -7.76 20.73
CA GLY A 48 1.61 -8.31 19.43
C GLY A 48 0.09 -8.38 19.27
N GLY A 49 -0.61 -8.79 20.34
CA GLY A 49 -2.07 -8.82 20.39
C GLY A 49 -2.70 -7.43 20.27
N LEU A 50 -2.19 -6.45 21.00
CA LEU A 50 -2.66 -5.06 20.92
C LEU A 50 -2.43 -4.47 19.52
N TRP A 51 -1.26 -4.73 18.91
CA TRP A 51 -0.98 -4.31 17.53
C TRP A 51 -1.99 -4.91 16.54
N ALA A 52 -2.29 -6.21 16.69
CA ALA A 52 -3.25 -6.91 15.83
C ALA A 52 -4.66 -6.31 15.97
N ILE A 53 -5.11 -6.06 17.20
CA ILE A 53 -6.45 -5.51 17.48
C ILE A 53 -6.55 -4.08 16.92
N GLN A 54 -5.57 -3.22 17.23
CA GLN A 54 -5.58 -1.83 16.75
C GLN A 54 -5.50 -1.76 15.23
N GLY A 55 -4.61 -2.53 14.61
CA GLY A 55 -4.48 -2.56 13.16
C GLY A 55 -5.72 -3.11 12.47
N ARG A 56 -6.38 -4.13 13.05
CA ARG A 56 -7.62 -4.67 12.51
C ARG A 56 -8.77 -3.68 12.63
N ALA A 57 -8.88 -2.98 13.76
CA ALA A 57 -9.86 -1.91 13.93
C ALA A 57 -9.66 -0.80 12.89
N ARG A 58 -8.42 -0.33 12.70
CA ARG A 58 -8.08 0.68 11.67
C ARG A 58 -8.42 0.20 10.25
N GLN A 59 -8.07 -1.03 9.93
CA GLN A 59 -8.37 -1.65 8.63
C GLN A 59 -9.89 -1.71 8.38
N GLN A 60 -10.67 -2.16 9.37
CA GLN A 60 -12.12 -2.23 9.29
C GLN A 60 -12.75 -0.84 9.15
N SER A 61 -12.29 0.14 9.94
CA SER A 61 -12.76 1.53 9.84
C SER A 61 -12.46 2.12 8.46
N ALA A 62 -11.26 1.91 7.92
CA ALA A 62 -10.90 2.42 6.59
C ALA A 62 -11.78 1.83 5.48
N VAL A 63 -12.08 0.53 5.54
CA VAL A 63 -13.00 -0.13 4.59
C VAL A 63 -14.44 0.36 4.79
N ALA A 64 -14.88 0.55 6.04
CA ALA A 64 -16.23 1.04 6.36
C ALA A 64 -16.47 2.50 5.93
N LEU A 65 -15.44 3.33 5.94
CA LEU A 65 -15.49 4.71 5.44
C LEU A 65 -15.42 4.79 3.91
N GLY A 66 -15.00 3.72 3.23
CA GLY A 66 -14.84 3.67 1.78
C GLY A 66 -16.06 4.14 0.97
N PRO A 67 -17.30 3.71 1.29
CA PRO A 67 -18.51 4.22 0.63
C PRO A 67 -18.71 5.73 0.80
N THR A 68 -18.46 6.27 2.00
CA THR A 68 -18.57 7.72 2.26
C THR A 68 -17.49 8.48 1.50
N ALA A 69 -16.25 7.99 1.52
CA ALA A 69 -15.15 8.56 0.74
C ALA A 69 -15.47 8.56 -0.75
N GLN A 70 -15.99 7.45 -1.28
CA GLN A 70 -16.43 7.35 -2.67
C GLN A 70 -17.55 8.35 -2.98
N ALA A 71 -18.55 8.45 -2.11
CA ALA A 71 -19.66 9.39 -2.31
C ALA A 71 -19.16 10.83 -2.41
N LEU A 72 -18.27 11.25 -1.51
CA LEU A 72 -17.81 12.63 -1.39
C LEU A 72 -16.75 13.01 -2.43
N THR A 73 -15.84 12.10 -2.76
CA THR A 73 -14.63 12.44 -3.54
C THR A 73 -14.68 11.91 -4.97
N TRP A 74 -15.47 10.87 -5.22
CA TRP A 74 -15.50 10.18 -6.52
C TRP A 74 -16.83 10.39 -7.25
N GLN A 75 -17.95 10.01 -6.61
CA GLN A 75 -19.27 10.05 -7.23
C GLN A 75 -19.73 11.46 -7.56
N VAL A 76 -19.43 12.45 -6.71
CA VAL A 76 -19.71 13.87 -7.00
C VAL A 76 -19.14 14.31 -8.36
N HIS A 77 -17.99 13.76 -8.76
CA HIS A 77 -17.37 14.07 -10.05
C HIS A 77 -17.79 13.11 -11.16
N ALA A 78 -17.93 11.82 -10.86
CA ALA A 78 -18.31 10.80 -11.84
C ALA A 78 -19.76 10.96 -12.32
N ASP A 79 -20.69 11.31 -11.43
CA ASP A 79 -22.14 11.31 -11.70
C ASP A 79 -22.65 12.69 -12.14
N ARG A 80 -21.86 13.74 -11.91
CA ARG A 80 -22.20 15.09 -12.38
C ARG A 80 -22.25 15.11 -13.91
N LYS A 81 -23.40 15.55 -14.47
CA LYS A 81 -23.52 15.83 -15.90
C LYS A 81 -22.58 16.97 -16.30
N PRO A 82 -21.72 16.78 -17.33
CA PRO A 82 -20.88 17.84 -17.85
C PRO A 82 -21.70 19.04 -18.29
N ARG A 83 -21.29 20.24 -17.87
CA ARG A 83 -21.82 21.50 -18.41
C ARG A 83 -21.04 21.90 -19.67
N PRO A 84 -21.63 22.64 -20.61
CA PRO A 84 -20.91 23.14 -21.77
C PRO A 84 -19.66 23.96 -21.39
N SER A 85 -19.77 24.76 -20.32
CA SER A 85 -18.70 25.60 -19.76
C SER A 85 -17.61 24.84 -18.99
N ASP A 86 -17.78 23.54 -18.73
CA ASP A 86 -16.75 22.77 -18.04
C ASP A 86 -15.52 22.58 -18.96
N SER A 87 -14.32 22.65 -18.37
CA SER A 87 -13.09 22.41 -19.11
C SER A 87 -13.01 20.98 -19.66
N ASP A 88 -12.36 20.81 -20.80
CA ASP A 88 -12.19 19.48 -21.41
C ASP A 88 -11.45 18.51 -20.48
N THR A 89 -10.51 19.02 -19.68
CA THR A 89 -9.83 18.24 -18.64
C THR A 89 -10.82 17.67 -17.62
N HIS A 90 -11.74 18.50 -17.13
CA HIS A 90 -12.77 18.05 -16.18
C HIS A 90 -13.68 16.98 -16.80
N LYS A 91 -14.12 17.19 -18.04
CA LYS A 91 -14.96 16.22 -18.78
C LYS A 91 -14.27 14.87 -18.94
N ARG A 92 -12.97 14.88 -19.29
CA ARG A 92 -12.14 13.67 -19.44
C ARG A 92 -11.94 12.95 -18.11
N ILE A 93 -11.65 13.67 -17.03
CA ILE A 93 -11.51 13.09 -15.68
C ILE A 93 -12.81 12.41 -15.24
N ALA A 94 -13.96 13.08 -15.38
CA ALA A 94 -15.26 12.51 -15.01
C ALA A 94 -15.60 11.25 -15.84
N ALA A 95 -15.33 11.28 -17.15
CA ALA A 95 -15.50 10.11 -18.00
C ALA A 95 -14.58 8.95 -17.57
N ARG A 96 -13.34 9.27 -17.19
CA ARG A 96 -12.38 8.28 -16.73
C ARG A 96 -12.78 7.65 -15.39
N MET A 97 -13.30 8.45 -14.46
CA MET A 97 -13.85 7.95 -13.20
C MET A 97 -15.00 6.97 -13.44
N ARG A 98 -15.94 7.29 -14.34
CA ARG A 98 -17.05 6.39 -14.70
C ARG A 98 -16.56 5.07 -15.30
N GLN A 99 -15.63 5.12 -16.26
CA GLN A 99 -15.05 3.91 -16.86
C GLN A 99 -14.37 3.03 -15.81
N THR A 100 -13.61 3.65 -14.91
CA THR A 100 -12.89 2.96 -13.83
C THR A 100 -13.86 2.30 -12.85
N THR A 101 -14.91 3.02 -12.44
CA THR A 101 -15.99 2.47 -11.61
C THR A 101 -16.64 1.26 -12.26
N GLU A 102 -16.96 1.34 -13.56
CA GLU A 102 -17.59 0.24 -14.27
C GLU A 102 -16.66 -0.98 -14.42
N HIS A 103 -15.37 -0.76 -14.68
CA HIS A 103 -14.37 -1.83 -14.72
C HIS A 103 -14.25 -2.54 -13.37
N VAL A 104 -14.13 -1.78 -12.28
CA VAL A 104 -14.06 -2.33 -10.93
C VAL A 104 -15.34 -3.08 -10.59
N ARG A 105 -16.51 -2.52 -10.89
CA ARG A 105 -17.81 -3.17 -10.66
C ARG A 105 -17.91 -4.52 -11.37
N ARG A 106 -17.53 -4.59 -12.65
CA ARG A 106 -17.59 -5.84 -13.44
C ARG A 106 -16.63 -6.91 -12.93
N THR A 107 -15.41 -6.51 -12.59
CA THR A 107 -14.37 -7.48 -12.22
C THR A 107 -14.38 -7.87 -10.73
N THR A 108 -15.05 -7.11 -9.86
CA THR A 108 -15.05 -7.36 -8.38
C THR A 108 -15.39 -8.82 -8.04
N ALA A 109 -16.49 -9.36 -8.59
CA ALA A 109 -16.93 -10.72 -8.29
C ALA A 109 -15.98 -11.79 -8.87
N GLU A 110 -15.50 -11.60 -10.10
CA GLU A 110 -14.53 -12.49 -10.77
C GLU A 110 -13.22 -12.59 -9.97
N ARG A 111 -12.91 -11.55 -9.19
CA ARG A 111 -11.74 -11.46 -8.34
C ARG A 111 -11.96 -12.02 -6.93
N GLY A 112 -13.12 -12.61 -6.65
CA GLY A 112 -13.46 -13.14 -5.32
C GLY A 112 -13.67 -12.06 -4.25
N LEU A 113 -14.00 -10.83 -4.68
CA LEU A 113 -14.30 -9.70 -3.81
C LEU A 113 -15.83 -9.47 -3.80
N GLU A 114 -16.36 -9.05 -2.66
CA GLU A 114 -17.78 -8.69 -2.47
C GLU A 114 -18.05 -7.25 -2.93
N LYS A 115 -17.15 -6.33 -2.58
CA LYS A 115 -17.34 -4.89 -2.84
C LYS A 115 -16.01 -4.17 -2.85
N VAL A 116 -15.74 -3.42 -3.91
CA VAL A 116 -14.62 -2.48 -3.98
C VAL A 116 -15.17 -1.08 -4.16
N THR A 117 -14.67 -0.15 -3.35
CA THR A 117 -15.00 1.28 -3.45
C THR A 117 -13.80 2.09 -3.91
N LEU A 118 -14.04 3.21 -4.58
CA LEU A 118 -13.01 4.08 -5.16
C LEU A 118 -13.12 5.48 -4.57
N GLY A 119 -12.00 6.09 -4.19
CA GLY A 119 -11.95 7.47 -3.70
C GLY A 119 -10.74 8.22 -4.23
N THR A 120 -10.79 9.54 -4.19
CA THR A 120 -9.60 10.38 -4.38
C THR A 120 -9.19 10.94 -3.02
N SER A 121 -7.90 10.84 -2.68
CA SER A 121 -7.40 11.31 -1.39
C SER A 121 -6.57 12.57 -1.56
N ASP A 122 -7.04 13.68 -0.98
CA ASP A 122 -6.19 14.85 -0.72
C ASP A 122 -5.24 14.59 0.47
N GLU A 123 -5.59 13.63 1.34
CA GLU A 123 -4.86 13.28 2.58
C GLU A 123 -3.49 12.63 2.34
N THR A 124 -3.24 12.10 1.14
CA THR A 124 -1.90 11.57 0.78
C THR A 124 -0.88 12.67 0.55
N GLY A 125 -1.31 13.91 0.28
CA GLY A 125 -0.43 14.99 -0.21
C GLY A 125 0.27 14.67 -1.54
N SER A 126 0.03 13.49 -2.13
CA SER A 126 0.72 12.99 -3.31
C SER A 126 -0.29 12.82 -4.42
N TRP A 127 -0.25 13.78 -5.36
CA TRP A 127 -1.00 13.74 -6.60
C TRP A 127 -0.82 12.37 -7.34
N ALA A 128 0.31 11.70 -7.13
CA ALA A 128 0.66 10.44 -7.78
C ALA A 128 0.42 9.16 -6.95
N ASP A 129 -0.07 9.21 -5.72
CA ASP A 129 -0.18 7.97 -4.93
C ASP A 129 -1.40 7.14 -5.35
N ALA A 130 -1.28 5.82 -5.25
CA ALA A 130 -2.39 4.89 -5.22
C ALA A 130 -2.22 3.99 -3.99
N ARG A 131 -3.33 3.69 -3.30
CA ARG A 131 -3.31 2.85 -2.10
C ARG A 131 -4.60 2.06 -1.96
N SER A 132 -4.49 0.81 -1.57
CA SER A 132 -5.63 -0.06 -1.28
C SER A 132 -5.64 -0.57 0.15
N THR A 133 -6.84 -0.78 0.67
CA THR A 133 -7.08 -1.43 1.95
C THR A 133 -8.28 -2.35 1.84
N GLY A 134 -8.16 -3.58 2.34
CA GLY A 134 -9.22 -4.59 2.24
C GLY A 134 -9.44 -5.34 3.53
N HIS A 135 -10.67 -5.79 3.79
CA HIS A 135 -11.05 -6.63 4.92
C HIS A 135 -12.14 -7.63 4.50
N GLY A 136 -11.90 -8.93 4.69
CA GLY A 136 -12.79 -9.97 4.18
C GLY A 136 -12.85 -9.93 2.65
N GLY A 137 -14.06 -9.92 2.09
CA GLY A 137 -14.29 -9.70 0.65
C GLY A 137 -14.39 -8.22 0.24
N ARG A 138 -14.25 -7.27 1.16
CA ARG A 138 -14.50 -5.85 0.89
C ARG A 138 -13.19 -5.07 0.80
N GLY A 139 -13.15 -4.04 -0.04
CA GLY A 139 -11.98 -3.19 -0.22
C GLY A 139 -12.30 -1.76 -0.61
N HIS A 140 -11.30 -0.91 -0.43
CA HIS A 140 -11.30 0.47 -0.85
C HIS A 140 -9.96 0.81 -1.51
N VAL A 141 -10.00 1.53 -2.63
CA VAL A 141 -8.83 2.01 -3.36
C VAL A 141 -8.88 3.54 -3.42
N TRP A 142 -7.83 4.16 -2.91
CA TRP A 142 -7.55 5.57 -3.06
C TRP A 142 -6.68 5.77 -4.30
N LEU A 143 -7.11 6.64 -5.20
CA LEU A 143 -6.36 7.03 -6.39
C LEU A 143 -6.06 8.52 -6.37
N GLY A 144 -4.80 8.88 -6.51
CA GLY A 144 -4.36 10.24 -6.72
C GLY A 144 -4.88 10.78 -8.05
N MET A 145 -5.15 12.09 -8.10
CA MET A 145 -5.73 12.77 -9.26
C MET A 145 -4.88 12.66 -10.54
N ARG A 146 -3.60 12.25 -10.43
CA ARG A 146 -2.67 12.13 -11.56
C ARG A 146 -3.14 11.05 -12.51
N TRP A 147 -3.56 9.92 -11.95
CA TRP A 147 -3.97 8.75 -12.72
C TRP A 147 -5.26 9.02 -13.52
N LEU A 148 -6.02 10.03 -13.12
CA LEU A 148 -7.22 10.47 -13.83
C LEU A 148 -6.93 11.60 -14.85
N HIS A 149 -5.80 12.30 -14.70
CA HIS A 149 -5.42 13.41 -15.55
C HIS A 149 -5.07 12.93 -16.98
N PRO A 150 -5.54 13.61 -18.06
CA PRO A 150 -5.34 13.16 -19.43
C PRO A 150 -3.89 12.87 -19.83
N ARG A 151 -2.92 13.61 -19.26
CA ARG A 151 -1.49 13.43 -19.53
C ARG A 151 -0.89 12.12 -18.99
N HIS A 152 -1.52 11.50 -17.99
CA HIS A 152 -0.96 10.34 -17.28
C HIS A 152 -1.93 9.15 -17.20
N THR A 153 -3.14 9.31 -17.72
CA THR A 153 -4.21 8.32 -17.60
C THR A 153 -3.94 7.00 -18.33
N ALA A 154 -2.93 6.98 -19.20
CA ALA A 154 -2.43 5.77 -19.86
C ALA A 154 -1.92 4.73 -18.86
N HIS A 155 -1.42 5.16 -17.69
CA HIS A 155 -0.88 4.29 -16.63
C HIS A 155 -1.94 3.80 -15.64
N LEU A 156 -3.12 4.43 -15.61
CA LEU A 156 -4.20 4.05 -14.68
C LEU A 156 -4.55 2.55 -14.72
N PRO A 157 -4.60 1.86 -15.87
CA PRO A 157 -4.83 0.42 -15.89
C PRO A 157 -3.82 -0.35 -15.05
N ALA A 158 -2.52 -0.09 -15.23
CA ALA A 158 -1.46 -0.79 -14.51
C ALA A 158 -1.53 -0.52 -13.00
N VAL A 159 -1.71 0.75 -12.61
CA VAL A 159 -1.88 1.17 -11.21
C VAL A 159 -3.10 0.48 -10.58
N LEU A 160 -4.24 0.51 -11.27
CA LEU A 160 -5.48 -0.07 -10.75
C LEU A 160 -5.37 -1.58 -10.59
N GLU A 161 -4.81 -2.27 -11.59
CA GLU A 161 -4.64 -3.73 -11.53
C GLU A 161 -3.67 -4.15 -10.42
N HIS A 162 -2.63 -3.34 -10.18
CA HIS A 162 -1.73 -3.50 -9.03
C HIS A 162 -2.50 -3.39 -7.70
N GLU A 163 -3.29 -2.32 -7.51
CA GLU A 163 -4.06 -2.12 -6.27
C GLU A 163 -5.16 -3.17 -6.07
N LEU A 164 -5.82 -3.62 -7.13
CA LEU A 164 -6.81 -4.70 -7.06
C LEU A 164 -6.14 -6.03 -6.67
N ALA A 165 -4.90 -6.26 -7.09
CA ALA A 165 -4.15 -7.46 -6.72
C ALA A 165 -3.85 -7.50 -5.21
N HIS A 166 -3.53 -6.36 -4.58
CA HIS A 166 -3.39 -6.29 -3.13
C HIS A 166 -4.67 -6.71 -2.40
N LEU A 167 -5.83 -6.26 -2.88
CA LEU A 167 -7.13 -6.64 -2.31
C LEU A 167 -7.39 -8.15 -2.45
N GLN A 168 -7.18 -8.70 -3.65
CA GLN A 168 -7.35 -10.14 -3.92
C GLN A 168 -6.45 -11.00 -3.03
N ARG A 169 -5.19 -10.59 -2.89
CA ARG A 169 -4.19 -11.28 -2.08
C ARG A 169 -4.36 -11.03 -0.59
N ARG A 170 -5.26 -10.12 -0.19
CA ARG A 170 -5.50 -9.70 1.19
C ARG A 170 -4.22 -9.19 1.86
N ASP A 171 -3.41 -8.46 1.12
CA ASP A 171 -2.05 -8.08 1.56
C ASP A 171 -2.08 -7.15 2.79
N THR A 172 -3.11 -6.31 2.96
CA THR A 172 -3.31 -5.53 4.20
C THR A 172 -3.42 -6.41 5.44
N GLY A 173 -4.16 -7.53 5.35
CA GLY A 173 -4.32 -8.46 6.47
C GLY A 173 -3.05 -9.27 6.75
N LYS A 174 -2.37 -9.72 5.69
CA LYS A 174 -1.07 -10.40 5.79
C LYS A 174 -0.01 -9.50 6.41
N ARG A 175 0.03 -8.23 6.00
CA ARG A 175 0.92 -7.21 6.56
C ARG A 175 0.66 -7.01 8.04
N LEU A 176 -0.60 -6.83 8.44
CA LEU A 176 -0.95 -6.70 9.86
C LEU A 176 -0.48 -7.91 10.67
N ALA A 177 -0.72 -9.13 10.17
CA ALA A 177 -0.26 -10.35 10.84
C ALA A 177 1.27 -10.41 10.95
N ALA A 178 1.99 -10.06 9.89
CA ALA A 178 3.45 -10.03 9.87
C ALA A 178 4.02 -8.98 10.84
N GLU A 179 3.46 -7.77 10.87
CA GLU A 179 3.87 -6.70 11.81
C GLU A 179 3.57 -7.09 13.27
N SER A 180 2.39 -7.64 13.54
CA SER A 180 2.03 -8.15 14.88
C SER A 180 2.99 -9.24 15.35
N LEU A 181 3.32 -10.19 14.47
CA LEU A 181 4.27 -11.25 14.76
C LEU A 181 5.67 -10.67 14.99
N ALA A 182 6.11 -9.72 14.16
CA ALA A 182 7.41 -9.07 14.33
C ALA A 182 7.51 -8.35 15.67
N VAL A 183 6.46 -7.62 16.10
CA VAL A 183 6.42 -6.96 17.42
C VAL A 183 6.54 -7.97 18.55
N ALA A 184 5.80 -9.09 18.48
CA ALA A 184 5.88 -10.15 19.49
C ALA A 184 7.28 -10.80 19.52
N VAL A 185 7.84 -11.13 18.36
CA VAL A 185 9.17 -11.74 18.24
C VAL A 185 10.24 -10.81 18.78
N VAL A 186 10.23 -9.53 18.41
CA VAL A 186 11.22 -8.54 18.91
C VAL A 186 11.12 -8.39 20.43
N GLY A 187 9.91 -8.29 21.00
CA GLY A 187 9.71 -8.23 22.44
C GLY A 187 10.24 -9.48 23.17
N LEU A 188 10.01 -10.66 22.60
CA LEU A 188 10.51 -11.92 23.14
C LEU A 188 12.05 -12.01 23.07
N LEU A 189 12.64 -11.62 21.93
CA LEU A 189 14.10 -11.67 21.73
C LEU A 189 14.83 -10.68 22.64
N ALA A 190 14.28 -9.48 22.82
CA ALA A 190 14.79 -8.52 23.79
C ALA A 190 14.83 -9.15 25.20
N GLY A 191 13.80 -9.96 25.48
CA GLY A 191 13.57 -10.77 26.68
C GLY A 191 14.59 -11.87 27.01
N LEU A 192 15.21 -12.45 25.98
CA LEU A 192 15.91 -13.73 26.10
C LEU A 192 17.38 -13.68 25.68
N LEU A 193 17.75 -12.69 24.89
CA LEU A 193 19.07 -12.61 24.28
C LEU A 193 19.96 -11.58 24.95
N SER A 194 21.27 -11.81 24.87
CA SER A 194 22.25 -10.75 25.12
C SER A 194 22.09 -9.64 24.08
N LEU A 195 22.50 -8.41 24.40
CA LEU A 195 22.37 -7.26 23.51
C LEU A 195 22.94 -7.52 22.09
N PRO A 196 24.15 -8.09 21.91
CA PRO A 196 24.66 -8.38 20.57
C PRO A 196 23.81 -9.41 19.80
N ALA A 197 23.35 -10.46 20.48
CA ALA A 197 22.51 -11.49 19.87
C ALA A 197 21.11 -10.94 19.52
N PHE A 198 20.55 -10.09 20.38
CA PHE A 198 19.31 -9.37 20.11
C PHE A 198 19.42 -8.48 18.87
N LEU A 199 20.46 -7.65 18.77
CA LEU A 199 20.64 -6.74 17.63
C LEU A 199 20.75 -7.51 16.30
N LEU A 200 21.50 -8.62 16.29
CA LEU A 200 21.60 -9.49 15.11
C LEU A 200 20.23 -10.10 14.75
N ALA A 201 19.52 -10.66 15.73
CA ALA A 201 18.22 -11.30 15.50
C ALA A 201 17.14 -10.31 15.06
N ALA A 202 17.10 -9.12 15.66
CA ALA A 202 16.18 -8.05 15.29
C ALA A 202 16.45 -7.53 13.88
N THR A 203 17.74 -7.38 13.51
CA THR A 203 18.13 -6.97 12.15
C THR A 203 17.73 -8.02 11.11
N ALA A 204 17.96 -9.30 11.41
CA ALA A 204 17.55 -10.41 10.53
C ALA A 204 16.02 -10.46 10.37
N ALA A 205 15.26 -10.35 11.48
CA ALA A 205 13.81 -10.31 11.44
C ALA A 205 13.29 -9.12 10.62
N TRP A 206 13.87 -7.94 10.83
CA TRP A 206 13.55 -6.74 10.05
C TRP A 206 13.78 -6.95 8.55
N MET A 207 14.95 -7.48 8.16
CA MET A 207 15.26 -7.77 6.76
C MET A 207 14.29 -8.77 6.14
N LEU A 208 13.91 -9.82 6.87
CA LEU A 208 12.90 -10.79 6.42
C LEU A 208 11.53 -10.14 6.23
N THR A 209 11.11 -9.25 7.13
CA THR A 209 9.86 -8.49 6.98
C THR A 209 9.90 -7.57 5.76
N VAL A 210 11.02 -6.88 5.50
CA VAL A 210 11.21 -6.07 4.30
C VAL A 210 11.09 -6.91 3.02
N LEU A 211 11.78 -8.05 2.97
CA LEU A 211 11.71 -8.96 1.82
C LEU A 211 10.30 -9.53 1.60
N PHE A 212 9.58 -9.81 2.69
CA PHE A 212 8.18 -10.24 2.63
C PHE A 212 7.27 -9.17 2.00
N PHE A 213 7.45 -7.89 2.36
CA PHE A 213 6.69 -6.80 1.73
C PHE A 213 7.09 -6.57 0.28
N TRP A 214 8.39 -6.62 -0.03
CA TRP A 214 8.87 -6.52 -1.40
C TRP A 214 8.28 -7.60 -2.31
N TRP A 215 8.20 -8.83 -1.81
CA TRP A 215 7.54 -9.92 -2.52
C TRP A 215 6.06 -9.64 -2.77
N GLY A 216 5.36 -9.04 -1.80
CA GLY A 216 3.97 -8.60 -1.95
C GLY A 216 3.78 -7.65 -3.12
N GLU A 217 4.60 -6.60 -3.18
CA GLU A 217 4.61 -5.59 -4.24
C GLU A 217 4.93 -6.20 -5.61
N LEU A 218 6.01 -6.97 -5.73
CA LEU A 218 6.41 -7.61 -6.99
C LEU A 218 5.34 -8.57 -7.50
N ALA A 219 4.66 -9.28 -6.61
CA ALA A 219 3.59 -10.16 -7.03
C ALA A 219 2.31 -9.42 -7.45
N CYS A 220 2.09 -8.19 -6.97
CA CYS A 220 1.05 -7.30 -7.48
C CYS A 220 1.45 -6.69 -8.83
N ASP A 221 2.74 -6.36 -9.03
CA ASP A 221 3.28 -6.00 -10.34
C ASP A 221 3.11 -7.14 -11.35
N LEU A 222 3.34 -8.38 -10.94
CA LEU A 222 3.10 -9.56 -11.78
C LEU A 222 1.63 -9.69 -12.19
N ALA A 223 0.71 -9.43 -11.26
CA ALA A 223 -0.72 -9.42 -11.56
C ALA A 223 -1.06 -8.33 -12.59
N ALA A 224 -0.55 -7.11 -12.40
CA ALA A 224 -0.72 -6.02 -13.36
C ALA A 224 -0.12 -6.38 -14.73
N VAL A 225 1.06 -7.01 -14.78
CA VAL A 225 1.68 -7.48 -16.04
C VAL A 225 0.79 -8.47 -16.77
N ARG A 226 0.11 -9.38 -16.07
CA ARG A 226 -0.79 -10.36 -16.69
C ARG A 226 -2.01 -9.73 -17.36
N PHE A 227 -2.47 -8.58 -16.87
CA PHE A 227 -3.64 -7.88 -17.41
C PHE A 227 -3.28 -6.75 -18.40
N CYS A 228 -2.19 -6.04 -18.17
CA CYS A 228 -1.82 -4.85 -18.92
C CYS A 228 -0.62 -5.08 -19.87
N GLY A 229 0.10 -6.18 -19.71
CA GLY A 229 1.33 -6.47 -20.44
C GLY A 229 2.57 -5.85 -19.77
N ARG A 230 3.74 -6.42 -20.12
CA ARG A 230 5.04 -6.02 -19.55
C ARG A 230 5.39 -4.57 -19.82
N ALA A 231 5.23 -4.12 -21.06
CA ALA A 231 5.58 -2.77 -21.48
C ALA A 231 4.82 -1.69 -20.68
N ALA A 232 3.51 -1.84 -20.54
CA ALA A 232 2.67 -0.88 -19.82
C ALA A 232 3.10 -0.70 -18.36
N VAL A 233 3.41 -1.80 -17.65
CA VAL A 233 3.85 -1.76 -16.25
C VAL A 233 5.28 -1.20 -16.14
N ALA A 234 6.19 -1.61 -17.04
CA ALA A 234 7.55 -1.09 -17.04
C ALA A 234 7.60 0.42 -17.35
N ASP A 235 6.83 0.89 -18.33
CA ASP A 235 6.75 2.31 -18.71
C ASP A 235 6.20 3.17 -17.57
N MET A 236 5.17 2.70 -16.88
CA MET A 236 4.65 3.35 -15.67
C MET A 236 5.77 3.55 -14.62
N TRP A 237 6.53 2.48 -14.32
CA TRP A 237 7.61 2.57 -13.33
C TRP A 237 8.79 3.44 -13.78
N ARG A 238 9.10 3.46 -15.08
CA ARG A 238 10.11 4.38 -15.63
C ARG A 238 9.69 5.83 -15.46
N GLU A 239 8.43 6.16 -15.76
CA GLU A 239 7.89 7.51 -15.59
C GLU A 239 7.88 7.96 -14.12
N ASP A 240 7.63 7.02 -13.19
CA ASP A 240 7.74 7.29 -11.75
C ASP A 240 9.20 7.47 -11.29
N LEU A 241 10.12 6.66 -11.82
CA LEU A 241 11.55 6.80 -11.55
C LEU A 241 12.10 8.16 -12.04
N GLU A 242 11.71 8.61 -13.23
CA GLU A 242 12.10 9.92 -13.77
C GLU A 242 11.60 11.06 -12.88
N ARG A 243 10.36 10.97 -12.37
CA ARG A 243 9.82 11.95 -11.41
C ARG A 243 10.56 11.98 -10.11
N ASP A 244 10.87 10.81 -9.55
CA ASP A 244 11.63 10.72 -8.31
C ASP A 244 13.04 11.30 -8.50
N GLN A 245 13.66 11.09 -9.67
CA GLN A 245 14.96 11.67 -10.00
C GLN A 245 14.90 13.20 -10.14
N ALA A 246 13.78 13.77 -10.60
CA ALA A 246 13.56 15.20 -10.69
C ALA A 246 13.38 15.91 -9.33
N ARG A 247 13.17 15.18 -8.24
CA ARG A 247 13.09 15.73 -6.88
C ARG A 247 14.48 16.13 -6.35
N SER A 248 14.51 17.12 -5.46
CA SER A 248 15.74 17.50 -4.76
C SER A 248 16.32 16.35 -3.92
N LEU A 249 17.65 16.33 -3.79
CA LEU A 249 18.40 15.18 -3.27
C LEU A 249 17.95 14.74 -1.87
N LEU A 250 17.84 15.68 -0.91
CA LEU A 250 17.56 15.34 0.49
C LEU A 250 16.15 14.77 0.70
N PRO A 251 15.06 15.42 0.23
CA PRO A 251 13.72 14.83 0.29
C PRO A 251 13.62 13.50 -0.43
N ARG A 252 14.33 13.35 -1.56
CA ARG A 252 14.38 12.10 -2.31
C ARG A 252 15.00 10.98 -1.50
N VAL A 253 16.20 11.18 -0.94
CA VAL A 253 16.88 10.17 -0.11
C VAL A 253 16.00 9.78 1.07
N TRP A 254 15.43 10.75 1.78
CA TRP A 254 14.53 10.48 2.90
C TRP A 254 13.31 9.65 2.50
N ALA A 255 12.62 10.05 1.41
CA ALA A 255 11.47 9.33 0.90
C ALA A 255 11.83 7.91 0.43
N THR A 256 12.94 7.75 -0.28
CA THR A 256 13.45 6.45 -0.73
C THR A 256 13.77 5.55 0.46
N THR A 257 14.54 6.00 1.45
CA THR A 257 14.89 5.20 2.63
C THR A 257 13.66 4.73 3.38
N ARG A 258 12.67 5.61 3.59
CA ARG A 258 11.41 5.24 4.23
C ARG A 258 10.61 4.23 3.39
N SER A 259 10.60 4.43 2.07
CA SER A 259 9.87 3.56 1.14
C SER A 259 10.46 2.16 1.04
N LEU A 260 11.80 2.03 1.09
CA LEU A 260 12.50 0.74 0.99
C LEU A 260 12.10 -0.27 2.08
N CYS A 261 11.57 0.19 3.20
CA CYS A 261 11.09 -0.69 4.26
C CYS A 261 9.80 -1.43 3.87
N THR A 262 9.06 -0.93 2.88
CA THR A 262 7.75 -1.43 2.49
C THR A 262 7.61 -1.71 1.00
N HIS A 263 8.45 -1.11 0.16
CA HIS A 263 8.42 -1.26 -1.29
C HIS A 263 9.81 -1.58 -1.84
N PRO A 264 9.90 -2.45 -2.87
CA PRO A 264 11.15 -2.71 -3.56
C PRO A 264 11.63 -1.45 -4.31
N PRO A 265 12.94 -1.29 -4.54
CA PRO A 265 13.47 -0.21 -5.36
C PRO A 265 12.77 -0.18 -6.73
N THR A 266 12.43 1.02 -7.23
CA THR A 266 11.73 1.14 -8.53
C THR A 266 12.47 0.46 -9.67
N ARG A 267 13.81 0.49 -9.66
CA ARG A 267 14.64 -0.25 -10.65
C ARG A 267 14.44 -1.76 -10.59
N LEU A 268 14.26 -2.32 -9.40
CA LEU A 268 13.94 -3.74 -9.23
C LEU A 268 12.54 -4.05 -9.80
N ARG A 269 11.57 -3.16 -9.59
CA ARG A 269 10.21 -3.30 -10.16
C ARG A 269 10.22 -3.27 -11.69
N ILE A 270 11.01 -2.36 -12.29
CA ILE A 270 11.21 -2.29 -13.75
C ILE A 270 11.81 -3.60 -14.28
N LEU A 271 12.94 -4.03 -13.71
CA LEU A 271 13.61 -5.28 -14.12
C LEU A 271 12.66 -6.48 -13.98
N PHE A 272 11.91 -6.55 -12.87
CA PHE A 272 10.94 -7.60 -12.64
C PHE A 272 9.82 -7.57 -13.68
N ALA A 273 9.23 -6.40 -13.98
CA ALA A 273 8.15 -6.26 -14.96
C ALA A 273 8.60 -6.65 -16.38
N GLU A 274 9.83 -6.33 -16.77
CA GLU A 274 10.40 -6.69 -18.08
C GLU A 274 10.56 -8.21 -18.26
N HIS A 275 10.89 -8.91 -17.17
CA HIS A 275 11.20 -10.35 -17.18
C HIS A 275 10.08 -11.22 -16.58
N ALA A 276 8.99 -10.61 -16.13
CA ALA A 276 7.88 -11.30 -15.51
C ALA A 276 7.29 -12.34 -16.48
N PRO A 277 7.01 -13.58 -15.99
CA PRO A 277 6.44 -14.62 -16.81
C PRO A 277 5.03 -14.20 -17.26
N THR A 278 4.87 -14.02 -18.57
CA THR A 278 3.56 -13.85 -19.20
C THR A 278 3.01 -15.24 -19.56
N PRO A 279 1.71 -15.50 -19.38
CA PRO A 279 1.13 -16.72 -19.93
C PRO A 279 1.42 -16.79 -21.44
N SER A 280 1.71 -17.99 -21.97
CA SER A 280 1.84 -18.22 -23.41
C SER A 280 0.50 -17.87 -24.06
N GLN A 281 0.36 -16.64 -24.56
CA GLN A 281 -0.93 -16.11 -25.00
C GLN A 281 -1.08 -16.17 -26.52
N PRO A 282 -2.29 -16.44 -27.03
CA PRO A 282 -2.61 -16.30 -28.45
C PRO A 282 -2.38 -14.85 -28.90
N ALA A 283 -2.06 -14.67 -30.18
CA ALA A 283 -1.48 -13.47 -30.79
C ALA A 283 -2.20 -12.12 -30.57
N VAL A 284 -3.39 -12.10 -29.95
CA VAL A 284 -4.17 -10.88 -29.68
C VAL A 284 -4.91 -11.06 -28.36
N LEU A 285 -4.35 -10.57 -27.25
CA LEU A 285 -5.18 -10.26 -26.10
C LEU A 285 -6.10 -9.07 -26.43
N PRO A 286 -7.37 -9.07 -26.00
CA PRO A 286 -8.13 -7.84 -25.97
C PRO A 286 -7.40 -6.84 -25.08
N ARG A 287 -7.14 -5.64 -25.61
CA ARG A 287 -6.56 -4.52 -24.84
C ARG A 287 -7.35 -4.35 -23.54
N HIS A 288 -6.66 -4.10 -22.42
CA HIS A 288 -7.30 -3.85 -21.14
C HIS A 288 -8.48 -2.86 -21.32
N PRO A 289 -9.67 -3.08 -20.71
CA PRO A 289 -10.87 -2.26 -20.99
C PRO A 289 -10.69 -0.75 -20.72
N LEU A 290 -9.72 -0.40 -19.88
CA LEU A 290 -9.32 0.97 -19.57
C LEU A 290 -8.16 1.49 -20.44
N HIS A 291 -7.61 0.71 -21.35
CA HIS A 291 -6.54 1.18 -22.21
C HIS A 291 -7.05 2.27 -23.16
N VAL A 292 -6.41 3.44 -23.12
CA VAL A 292 -6.67 4.53 -24.06
C VAL A 292 -5.57 4.44 -25.10
N PRO A 293 -5.86 4.29 -26.40
CA PRO A 293 -4.83 4.33 -27.43
C PRO A 293 -4.09 5.67 -27.31
N ALA A 294 -2.76 5.64 -27.40
CA ALA A 294 -1.98 6.87 -27.51
C ALA A 294 -2.54 7.67 -28.69
N THR A 295 -3.06 8.88 -28.41
CA THR A 295 -3.43 9.81 -29.46
C THR A 295 -2.15 10.22 -30.15
N SER A 296 -1.97 9.78 -31.39
CA SER A 296 -0.97 10.26 -32.34
C SER A 296 -1.12 11.75 -32.60
#